data_AF-A0A497S6L0-F1
#
_entry.id   AF-A0A497S6L0-F1
#
_cell.length_a   1.000
_cell.length_b   1.000
_cell.length_c   1.000
_cell.angle_alpha   90.00
_cell.angle_beta   90.00
_cell.angle_gamma   90.00
#
_symmetry.space_group_name_H-M   'P 1'
#
loop_
_entity.id
_entity.type
_entity.pdbx_description
1 polymer ?
#
loop_
_entity_poly.entity_id
_entity_poly.type
_entity_poly.pdbx_seq_one_letter_code
_entity_poly.pdbx_strand_id
1 'polypeptide(L)'
;PLPLIAIQILWVNLITDGLPGLALGLDPPEFGIMQKPPRSPKERIISKDVAQTILIVGIVMCIGTLAMFYHYGARPGMNLEALGDYAPKAQCVAFTTLIMFQLFNALTYRTRPFSRIIENKWLLGAIIISILLQLTIIYTPMNSIFHIVPLDLIDWIKIILISSTLFIILEMRKKLK
;
A
#
# COMPACT_ATOMS: atom_id res chain seq x y z
N PRO A 1 3.04 -22.10 -2.57
CA PRO A 1 2.76 -21.17 -3.69
C PRO A 1 3.34 -19.76 -3.46
N LEU A 2 3.80 -19.08 -4.52
CA LEU A 2 4.24 -17.69 -4.44
C LEU A 2 3.02 -16.77 -4.22
N PRO A 3 3.07 -15.81 -3.27
CA PRO A 3 1.95 -14.91 -2.98
C PRO A 3 1.75 -13.84 -4.06
N LEU A 4 2.82 -13.47 -4.75
CA LEU A 4 2.84 -12.46 -5.81
C LEU A 4 3.67 -12.99 -6.98
N ILE A 5 3.25 -12.68 -8.18
CA ILE A 5 4.01 -12.96 -9.42
C ILE A 5 4.69 -11.68 -9.94
N ALA A 6 5.68 -11.84 -10.82
CA ALA A 6 6.50 -10.73 -11.31
C ALA A 6 5.66 -9.57 -11.90
N ILE A 7 4.63 -9.87 -12.70
CA ILE A 7 3.79 -8.83 -13.31
C ILE A 7 2.97 -8.04 -12.28
N GLN A 8 2.54 -8.69 -11.19
CA GLN A 8 1.85 -8.03 -10.08
C GLN A 8 2.79 -7.09 -9.33
N ILE A 9 4.06 -7.47 -9.14
CA ILE A 9 5.07 -6.61 -8.51
C ILE A 9 5.38 -5.39 -9.37
N LEU A 10 5.51 -5.55 -10.70
CA LEU A 10 5.70 -4.43 -11.62
C LEU A 10 4.53 -3.44 -11.56
N TRP A 11 3.31 -3.97 -11.50
CA TRP A 11 2.11 -3.16 -11.39
C TRP A 11 2.01 -2.40 -10.08
N VAL A 12 2.37 -3.06 -8.97
CA VAL A 12 2.49 -2.43 -7.66
C VAL A 12 3.37 -1.19 -7.80
N ASN A 13 4.63 -1.35 -8.22
CA ASN A 13 5.58 -0.23 -8.31
C ASN A 13 5.06 0.90 -9.21
N LEU A 14 4.42 0.57 -10.33
CA LEU A 14 3.86 1.58 -11.25
C LEU A 14 2.77 2.42 -10.58
N ILE A 15 1.80 1.78 -9.93
CA ILE A 15 0.67 2.47 -9.33
C ILE A 15 1.05 3.19 -8.03
N THR A 16 1.93 2.59 -7.22
CA THR A 16 2.18 3.05 -5.85
C THR A 16 3.33 4.03 -5.76
N ASP A 17 4.40 3.83 -6.55
CA ASP A 17 5.52 4.78 -6.60
C ASP A 17 5.32 5.85 -7.69
N GLY A 18 4.55 5.54 -8.75
CA GLY A 18 4.25 6.49 -9.81
C GLY A 18 3.27 7.57 -9.38
N LEU A 19 2.00 7.20 -9.15
CA LEU A 19 0.93 8.19 -8.97
C LEU A 19 1.04 8.96 -7.63
N PRO A 20 1.06 8.30 -6.45
CA PRO A 20 1.27 9.00 -5.18
C PRO A 20 2.60 9.74 -5.10
N GLY A 21 3.69 9.16 -5.64
CA GLY A 21 5.01 9.79 -5.64
C GLY A 21 5.03 11.13 -6.39
N LEU A 22 4.45 11.17 -7.59
CA LEU A 22 4.27 12.41 -8.35
C LEU A 22 3.38 13.41 -7.59
N ALA A 23 2.29 12.95 -6.98
CA ALA A 23 1.39 13.81 -6.25
C ALA A 23 1.99 14.43 -4.98
N LEU A 24 2.90 13.71 -4.30
CA LEU A 24 3.67 14.23 -3.17
C LEU A 24 4.71 15.27 -3.63
N GLY A 25 5.23 15.16 -4.85
CA GLY A 25 6.10 16.18 -5.44
C GLY A 25 5.39 17.51 -5.74
N LEU A 26 4.06 17.50 -5.84
CA LEU A 26 3.23 18.68 -6.06
C LEU A 26 2.69 19.28 -4.75
N ASP A 27 3.09 18.75 -3.58
CA ASP A 27 2.67 19.32 -2.30
C ASP A 27 3.18 20.76 -2.13
N PRO A 28 2.33 21.68 -1.63
CA PRO A 28 2.77 23.04 -1.39
C PRO A 28 3.86 23.08 -0.32
N PRO A 29 4.81 24.03 -0.40
CA PRO A 29 5.89 24.15 0.55
C PRO A 29 5.38 24.35 1.99
N GLU A 30 6.15 23.84 2.96
CA GLU A 30 5.81 23.96 4.37
C GLU A 30 5.84 25.43 4.83
N PHE A 31 4.86 25.82 5.65
CA PHE A 31 4.84 27.18 6.21
C PHE A 31 6.07 27.40 7.10
N GLY A 32 6.79 28.49 6.88
CA GLY A 32 8.02 28.76 7.61
C GLY A 32 9.23 27.93 7.18
N ILE A 33 9.20 27.27 6.01
CA ILE A 33 10.37 26.51 5.51
C ILE A 33 11.63 27.37 5.41
N MET A 34 11.48 28.65 5.03
CA MET A 34 12.59 29.63 4.96
C MET A 34 13.09 30.10 6.33
N GLN A 35 12.37 29.79 7.43
CA GLN A 35 12.78 30.09 8.80
C GLN A 35 13.59 28.94 9.41
N LYS A 36 13.58 27.75 8.77
CA LYS A 36 14.40 26.61 9.20
C LYS A 36 15.84 26.80 8.68
N PRO A 37 16.88 26.50 9.49
CA PRO A 37 18.25 26.57 9.02
C PRO A 37 18.50 25.58 7.86
N PRO A 38 19.46 25.85 6.96
CA PRO A 38 19.82 24.93 5.89
C PRO A 38 20.18 23.54 6.46
N ARG A 39 19.72 22.49 5.78
CA ARG A 39 20.08 21.11 6.15
C ARG A 39 21.60 20.91 6.06
N SER A 40 22.13 20.13 7.00
CA SER A 40 23.56 19.80 7.01
C SER A 40 23.88 18.84 5.85
N PRO A 41 24.95 19.07 5.07
CA PRO A 41 25.39 18.12 4.05
C PRO A 41 25.78 16.73 4.61
N LYS A 42 26.06 16.66 5.92
CA LYS A 42 26.39 15.40 6.63
C LYS A 42 25.16 14.68 7.18
N GLU A 43 23.97 15.28 7.05
CA GLU A 43 22.73 14.66 7.49
C GLU A 43 22.39 13.46 6.60
N ARG A 44 22.06 12.32 7.22
CA ARG A 44 21.68 11.12 6.49
C ARG A 44 20.25 11.25 5.98
N ILE A 45 20.01 10.88 4.72
CA ILE A 45 18.65 10.76 4.15
C ILE A 45 17.81 9.77 4.98
N ILE A 46 18.42 8.64 5.36
CA ILE A 46 17.81 7.64 6.25
C ILE A 46 18.32 7.90 7.67
N SER A 47 17.54 8.64 8.45
CA SER A 47 17.73 8.78 9.89
C SER A 47 17.27 7.52 10.63
N LYS A 48 17.66 7.36 11.90
CA LYS A 48 17.19 6.23 12.74
C LYS A 48 15.67 6.17 12.81
N ASP A 49 15.01 7.33 12.87
CA ASP A 49 13.56 7.42 12.89
C ASP A 49 12.93 6.95 11.58
N VAL A 50 13.48 7.37 10.43
CA VAL A 50 13.02 6.94 9.10
C VAL A 50 13.22 5.43 8.94
N ALA A 51 14.38 4.89 9.32
CA ALA A 51 14.65 3.46 9.27
C ALA A 51 13.67 2.64 10.11
N GLN A 52 13.37 3.09 11.33
CA GLN A 52 12.36 2.47 12.19
C GLN A 52 10.95 2.53 11.56
N THR A 53 10.61 3.62 10.86
CA THR A 53 9.32 3.71 10.14
C THR A 53 9.26 2.74 8.98
N ILE A 54 10.31 2.67 8.15
CA ILE A 54 10.39 1.69 7.05
C ILE A 54 10.24 0.27 7.59
N LEU A 55 10.91 -0.07 8.70
CA LEU A 55 10.83 -1.39 9.30
C LEU A 55 9.41 -1.73 9.78
N ILE A 56 8.75 -0.83 10.51
CA ILE A 56 7.37 -1.05 11.00
C ILE A 56 6.42 -1.21 9.82
N VAL A 57 6.51 -0.32 8.83
CA VAL A 57 5.69 -0.36 7.61
C VAL A 57 5.87 -1.71 6.90
N GLY A 58 7.12 -2.12 6.67
CA GLY A 58 7.44 -3.40 6.04
C GLY A 58 6.91 -4.61 6.81
N ILE A 59 7.06 -4.65 8.14
CA ILE A 59 6.58 -5.76 8.98
C ILE A 59 5.05 -5.83 8.95
N VAL A 60 4.35 -4.70 9.13
CA VAL A 60 2.89 -4.66 9.14
C VAL A 60 2.33 -5.11 7.79
N MET A 61 2.89 -4.59 6.68
CA MET A 61 2.46 -4.98 5.34
C MET A 61 2.74 -6.47 5.07
N CYS A 62 3.90 -6.97 5.50
CA CYS A 62 4.26 -8.39 5.36
C CYS A 62 3.28 -9.28 6.12
N ILE A 63 3.07 -9.01 7.42
CA ILE A 63 2.18 -9.80 8.26
C ILE A 63 0.74 -9.74 7.73
N GLY A 64 0.23 -8.55 7.42
CA GLY A 64 -1.15 -8.39 6.93
C GLY A 64 -1.38 -9.07 5.58
N THR A 65 -0.44 -8.93 4.64
CA THR A 65 -0.53 -9.56 3.31
C THR A 65 -0.44 -11.08 3.41
N LEU A 66 0.49 -11.61 4.19
CA LEU A 66 0.62 -13.06 4.40
C LEU A 66 -0.56 -13.64 5.20
N ALA A 67 -1.09 -12.91 6.18
CA ALA A 67 -2.27 -13.32 6.93
C ALA A 67 -3.47 -13.49 5.99
N MET A 68 -3.70 -12.51 5.11
CA MET A 68 -4.74 -12.62 4.09
C MET A 68 -4.48 -13.76 3.10
N PHE A 69 -3.24 -13.92 2.64
CA PHE A 69 -2.85 -15.02 1.75
C PHE A 69 -3.15 -16.39 2.37
N TYR A 70 -2.78 -16.58 3.64
CA TYR A 70 -3.00 -17.84 4.37
C TYR A 70 -4.46 -18.07 4.77
N HIS A 71 -5.20 -17.00 5.08
CA HIS A 71 -6.63 -17.07 5.38
C HIS A 71 -7.44 -17.68 4.23
N TYR A 72 -7.02 -17.42 2.99
CA TYR A 72 -7.67 -17.93 1.77
C TYR A 72 -7.12 -19.31 1.33
N GLY A 73 -6.51 -20.05 2.25
CA GLY A 73 -6.20 -21.48 2.07
C GLY A 73 -4.78 -21.78 1.62
N ALA A 74 -3.96 -20.77 1.32
CA ALA A 74 -2.54 -21.01 1.11
C ALA A 74 -1.91 -21.50 2.43
N ARG A 75 -1.23 -22.64 2.42
CA ARG A 75 -0.45 -23.10 3.59
C ARG A 75 1.03 -23.22 3.22
N PRO A 76 1.95 -22.99 4.18
CA PRO A 76 3.37 -23.26 3.98
C PRO A 76 3.57 -24.72 3.54
N GLY A 77 4.37 -24.95 2.50
CA GLY A 77 4.67 -26.29 1.97
C GLY A 77 3.66 -26.86 0.96
N MET A 78 2.56 -26.15 0.65
CA MET A 78 1.65 -26.57 -0.43
C MET A 78 2.15 -26.14 -1.81
N ASN A 79 2.11 -27.08 -2.76
CA ASN A 79 2.29 -26.82 -4.19
C ASN A 79 1.02 -26.17 -4.78
N LEU A 80 1.16 -25.46 -5.91
CA LEU A 80 0.01 -24.82 -6.59
C LEU A 80 -1.09 -25.85 -6.92
N GLU A 81 -0.70 -27.07 -7.28
CA GLU A 81 -1.62 -28.18 -7.57
C GLU A 81 -2.47 -28.60 -6.36
N ALA A 82 -1.91 -28.54 -5.15
CA ALA A 82 -2.62 -28.87 -3.91
C ALA A 82 -3.63 -27.79 -3.49
N LEU A 83 -3.43 -26.56 -3.97
CA LEU A 83 -4.32 -25.43 -3.72
C LEU A 83 -5.46 -25.36 -4.76
N GLY A 84 -5.29 -26.02 -5.91
CA GLY A 84 -6.29 -26.10 -6.99
C GLY A 84 -6.80 -24.73 -7.41
N ASP A 85 -8.12 -24.62 -7.59
CA ASP A 85 -8.80 -23.39 -8.02
C ASP A 85 -8.75 -22.24 -6.99
N TYR A 86 -8.28 -22.49 -5.77
CA TYR A 86 -8.17 -21.45 -4.73
C TYR A 86 -6.88 -20.63 -4.85
N ALA A 87 -5.88 -21.08 -5.63
CA ALA A 87 -4.61 -20.39 -5.77
C ALA A 87 -4.72 -18.97 -6.35
N PRO A 88 -5.50 -18.74 -7.43
CA PRO A 88 -5.69 -17.40 -7.99
C PRO A 88 -6.40 -16.45 -7.02
N LYS A 89 -7.34 -16.95 -6.20
CA LYS A 89 -8.07 -16.13 -5.22
C LYS A 89 -7.14 -15.69 -4.09
N ALA A 90 -6.34 -16.59 -3.53
CA ALA A 90 -5.37 -16.22 -2.49
C ALA A 90 -4.34 -15.20 -2.99
N GLN A 91 -3.80 -15.38 -4.21
CA GLN A 91 -2.88 -14.43 -4.83
C GLN A 91 -3.53 -13.07 -5.10
N CYS A 92 -4.76 -13.05 -5.63
CA CYS A 92 -5.50 -11.83 -5.89
C CYS A 92 -5.77 -11.02 -4.61
N VAL A 93 -6.16 -11.71 -3.54
CA VAL A 93 -6.38 -11.08 -2.22
C VAL A 93 -5.08 -10.52 -1.67
N ALA A 94 -3.97 -11.26 -1.73
CA ALA A 94 -2.66 -10.80 -1.27
C ALA A 94 -2.18 -9.57 -2.07
N PHE A 95 -2.26 -9.64 -3.39
CA PHE A 95 -1.96 -8.55 -4.31
C PHE A 95 -2.75 -7.28 -4.00
N THR A 96 -4.08 -7.40 -3.89
CA THR A 96 -4.96 -6.26 -3.63
C THR A 96 -4.73 -5.71 -2.21
N THR A 97 -4.44 -6.56 -1.23
CA THR A 97 -4.09 -6.15 0.15
C THR A 97 -2.81 -5.31 0.16
N LEU A 98 -1.77 -5.73 -0.57
CA LEU A 98 -0.51 -5.01 -0.65
C LEU A 98 -0.66 -3.63 -1.30
N ILE A 99 -1.50 -3.52 -2.35
CA ILE A 99 -1.80 -2.23 -2.99
C ILE A 99 -2.55 -1.32 -2.02
N MET A 100 -3.58 -1.84 -1.36
CA MET A 100 -4.35 -1.05 -0.38
C MET A 100 -3.47 -0.57 0.78
N PHE A 101 -2.56 -1.40 1.28
CA PHE A 101 -1.57 -0.99 2.27
C PHE A 101 -0.73 0.20 1.80
N GLN A 102 -0.25 0.18 0.56
CA GLN A 102 0.55 1.27 0.01
C GLN A 102 -0.25 2.56 -0.17
N LEU A 103 -1.52 2.46 -0.58
CA LEU A 103 -2.42 3.62 -0.64
C LEU A 103 -2.68 4.22 0.74
N PHE A 104 -2.90 3.37 1.76
CA PHE A 104 -3.01 3.83 3.14
C PHE A 104 -1.69 4.44 3.65
N ASN A 105 -0.55 3.85 3.32
CA ASN A 105 0.77 4.39 3.67
C ASN A 105 0.99 5.77 3.04
N ALA A 106 0.60 5.97 1.77
CA ALA A 106 0.70 7.24 1.07
C ALA A 106 -0.05 8.38 1.78
N LEU A 107 -1.20 8.07 2.40
CA LEU A 107 -1.96 9.03 3.22
C LEU A 107 -1.19 9.47 4.47
N THR A 108 -0.30 8.62 4.99
CA THR A 108 0.48 8.89 6.22
C THR A 108 1.76 9.66 5.99
N TYR A 109 2.24 9.87 4.76
CA TYR A 109 3.46 10.68 4.54
C TYR A 109 3.26 12.18 4.78
N ARG A 110 2.03 12.61 5.08
CA ARG A 110 1.75 14.00 5.43
C ARG A 110 2.15 14.33 6.87
N THR A 111 2.79 15.47 7.04
CA THR A 111 3.06 16.13 8.34
C THR A 111 1.82 16.82 8.93
N ARG A 112 0.74 16.98 8.16
CA ARG A 112 -0.50 17.64 8.60
C ARG A 112 -1.47 16.66 9.28
N PRO A 113 -2.24 17.11 10.28
CA PRO A 113 -3.26 16.29 10.95
C PRO A 113 -4.33 15.79 9.97
N PHE A 114 -4.98 14.68 10.35
CA PHE A 114 -6.05 13.98 9.62
C PHE A 114 -7.12 14.91 9.01
N SER A 115 -7.46 16.00 9.70
CA SER A 115 -8.47 16.98 9.26
C SER A 115 -8.16 17.65 7.92
N ARG A 116 -6.93 17.55 7.42
CA ARG A 116 -6.49 18.18 6.16
C ARG A 116 -6.18 17.17 5.04
N ILE A 117 -6.67 15.93 5.15
CA ILE A 117 -6.52 14.93 4.07
C ILE A 117 -7.10 15.43 2.74
N ILE A 118 -8.16 16.23 2.79
CA ILE A 118 -8.87 16.76 1.62
C ILE A 118 -8.14 17.97 0.97
N GLU A 119 -7.18 18.60 1.66
CA GLU A 119 -6.55 19.83 1.16
C GLU A 119 -5.68 19.60 -0.08
N ASN A 120 -4.92 18.50 -0.15
CA ASN A 120 -4.17 18.14 -1.34
C ASN A 120 -5.01 17.20 -2.23
N LYS A 121 -5.69 17.86 -3.19
CA LYS A 121 -6.52 17.25 -4.23
C LYS A 121 -5.70 16.38 -5.20
N TRP A 122 -4.41 16.63 -5.38
CA TRP A 122 -3.54 15.84 -6.26
C TRP A 122 -3.28 14.45 -5.69
N LEU A 123 -2.93 14.34 -4.41
CA LEU A 123 -2.73 13.02 -3.79
C LEU A 123 -4.05 12.27 -3.66
N LEU A 124 -5.14 12.96 -3.33
CA LEU A 124 -6.46 12.33 -3.33
C LEU A 124 -6.82 11.82 -4.73
N GLY A 125 -6.58 12.63 -5.77
CA GLY A 125 -6.75 12.24 -7.16
C GLY A 125 -5.89 11.04 -7.54
N ALA A 126 -4.61 11.02 -7.16
CA ALA A 126 -3.71 9.90 -7.38
C ALA A 126 -4.24 8.61 -6.73
N ILE A 127 -4.68 8.66 -5.47
CA ILE A 127 -5.26 7.51 -4.76
C ILE A 127 -6.53 7.02 -5.44
N ILE A 128 -7.44 7.93 -5.83
CA ILE A 128 -8.67 7.58 -6.53
C ILE A 128 -8.34 6.90 -7.87
N ILE A 129 -7.41 7.47 -8.65
CA ILE A 129 -6.97 6.89 -9.91
C ILE A 129 -6.34 5.50 -9.67
N SER A 130 -5.49 5.35 -8.65
CA SER A 130 -4.90 4.06 -8.28
C SER A 130 -5.97 3.00 -7.95
N ILE A 131 -7.02 3.37 -7.20
CA ILE A 131 -8.15 2.47 -6.90
C ILE A 131 -8.91 2.11 -8.17
N LEU A 132 -9.21 3.09 -9.03
CA LEU A 132 -9.92 2.85 -10.30
C LEU A 132 -9.13 1.94 -11.24
N LEU A 133 -7.82 2.13 -11.34
CA LEU A 133 -6.94 1.26 -12.12
C LEU A 133 -6.91 -0.16 -11.55
N GLN A 134 -6.87 -0.30 -10.21
CA GLN A 134 -6.94 -1.60 -9.56
C GLN A 134 -8.28 -2.32 -9.85
N LEU A 135 -9.40 -1.61 -9.75
CA LEU A 135 -10.72 -2.14 -10.10
C LEU A 135 -10.80 -2.53 -11.57
N THR A 136 -10.20 -1.73 -12.46
CA THR A 136 -10.15 -2.02 -13.90
C THR A 136 -9.46 -3.35 -14.14
N ILE A 137 -8.30 -3.62 -13.54
CA ILE A 137 -7.64 -4.92 -13.76
C ILE A 137 -8.46 -6.08 -13.21
N ILE A 138 -9.07 -5.93 -12.03
CA ILE A 138 -9.82 -7.02 -11.37
C ILE A 138 -11.08 -7.41 -12.18
N TYR A 139 -11.83 -6.43 -12.66
CA TYR A 139 -13.18 -6.65 -13.22
C TYR A 139 -13.25 -6.60 -14.75
N THR A 140 -12.15 -6.31 -15.44
CA THR A 140 -12.07 -6.39 -16.91
C THR A 140 -11.33 -7.66 -17.35
N PRO A 141 -11.33 -8.01 -18.65
CA PRO A 141 -10.60 -9.17 -19.16
C PRO A 141 -9.07 -9.13 -18.90
N MET A 142 -8.54 -7.98 -18.45
CA MET A 142 -7.15 -7.86 -18.00
C MET A 142 -6.82 -8.78 -16.82
N ASN A 143 -7.80 -9.23 -16.04
CA ASN A 143 -7.57 -10.15 -14.91
C ASN A 143 -6.79 -11.42 -15.31
N SER A 144 -6.96 -11.90 -16.55
CA SER A 144 -6.25 -13.04 -17.13
C SER A 144 -4.74 -12.81 -17.25
N ILE A 145 -4.32 -11.60 -17.63
CA ILE A 145 -2.91 -11.20 -17.78
C ILE A 145 -2.21 -11.18 -16.41
N PHE A 146 -2.94 -10.75 -15.38
CA PHE A 146 -2.42 -10.65 -14.01
C PHE A 146 -2.63 -11.92 -13.19
N HIS A 147 -3.22 -12.97 -13.78
CA HIS A 147 -3.60 -14.22 -13.11
C HIS A 147 -4.41 -13.98 -11.83
N ILE A 148 -5.35 -13.04 -11.88
CA ILE A 148 -6.23 -12.70 -10.75
C ILE A 148 -7.68 -13.04 -11.07
N VAL A 149 -8.49 -13.12 -10.03
CA VAL A 149 -9.92 -13.42 -10.11
C VAL A 149 -10.74 -12.25 -9.54
N PRO A 150 -12.00 -12.07 -10.00
CA PRO A 150 -12.90 -11.10 -9.40
C PRO A 150 -13.05 -11.32 -7.89
N LEU A 151 -13.06 -10.23 -7.13
CA LEU A 151 -13.23 -10.24 -5.67
C LEU A 151 -14.67 -9.93 -5.29
N ASP A 152 -15.16 -10.61 -4.26
CA ASP A 152 -16.48 -10.37 -3.69
C ASP A 152 -16.43 -9.19 -2.70
N LEU A 153 -17.60 -8.65 -2.35
CA LEU A 153 -17.70 -7.54 -1.40
C LEU A 153 -17.09 -7.89 -0.02
N ILE A 154 -17.22 -9.14 0.41
CA ILE A 154 -16.66 -9.63 1.68
C ILE A 154 -15.12 -9.61 1.64
N ASP A 155 -14.53 -9.95 0.49
CA ASP A 155 -13.08 -9.91 0.31
C ASP A 155 -12.58 -8.47 0.43
N TRP A 156 -13.27 -7.52 -0.21
CA TRP A 156 -12.97 -6.09 -0.11
C TRP A 156 -13.06 -5.56 1.33
N ILE A 157 -14.09 -5.93 2.08
CA ILE A 157 -14.25 -5.50 3.47
C ILE A 157 -13.05 -5.98 4.31
N LYS A 158 -12.63 -7.24 4.17
CA LYS A 158 -11.46 -7.77 4.89
C LYS A 158 -10.17 -7.07 4.46
N ILE A 159 -9.99 -6.84 3.16
CA ILE A 159 -8.82 -6.13 2.61
C ILE A 159 -8.73 -4.73 3.22
N ILE A 160 -9.82 -3.97 3.21
CA ILE A 160 -9.88 -2.61 3.76
C ILE A 160 -9.60 -2.63 5.27
N LEU A 161 -10.23 -3.56 5.99
CA LEU A 161 -10.03 -3.70 7.44
C LEU A 161 -8.56 -3.95 7.78
N ILE A 162 -7.94 -4.96 7.14
CA ILE A 162 -6.53 -5.31 7.36
C ILE A 162 -5.61 -4.16 6.95
N SER A 163 -5.82 -3.58 5.77
CA SER A 163 -4.91 -2.55 5.25
C SER A 163 -4.99 -1.22 6.00
N SER A 164 -6.16 -0.86 6.54
CA SER A 164 -6.34 0.34 7.38
C SER A 164 -5.54 0.30 8.69
N THR A 165 -5.12 -0.89 9.16
CA THR A 165 -4.33 -1.03 10.39
C THR A 165 -3.00 -0.28 10.29
N LEU A 166 -2.37 -0.27 9.11
CA LEU A 166 -1.12 0.45 8.90
C LEU A 166 -1.30 1.95 9.11
N PHE A 167 -2.39 2.51 8.56
CA PHE A 167 -2.74 3.92 8.74
C PHE A 167 -2.88 4.27 10.23
N ILE A 168 -3.62 3.44 10.98
CA ILE A 168 -3.84 3.63 12.43
C ILE A 168 -2.51 3.57 13.20
N ILE A 169 -1.67 2.57 12.94
CA ILE A 169 -0.37 2.39 13.62
C ILE A 169 0.53 3.61 13.40
N LEU A 170 0.61 4.10 12.17
CA LEU A 170 1.47 5.24 11.84
C LEU A 170 0.94 6.53 12.44
N GLU A 171 -0.37 6.76 12.46
CA GLU A 171 -0.92 7.96 13.12
C GLU A 171 -0.78 7.92 14.64
N MET A 172 -0.93 6.76 15.27
CA MET A 172 -0.62 6.60 16.70
C MET A 172 0.85 6.92 16.98
N ARG A 173 1.77 6.43 16.13
CA ARG A 173 3.19 6.72 16.27
C ARG A 173 3.52 8.21 16.12
N LYS A 174 2.84 8.92 15.21
CA LYS A 174 3.01 10.38 15.07
C LYS A 174 2.52 11.13 16.31
N LYS A 175 1.43 10.69 16.95
CA LYS A 175 0.91 11.33 18.18
C LYS A 175 1.76 11.11 19.42
N LEU A 176 2.54 10.03 19.45
CA LEU A 176 3.42 9.68 20.57
C LEU A 176 4.80 10.38 20.49
N LYS A 177 5.11 11.02 19.37
CA LYS A 177 6.33 11.81 19.15
C LYS A 177 6.04 13.29 19.33
#